data_AF-A0A363D3G6-F1
#
_entry.id   AF-A0A363D3G6-F1
#
_cell.length_a   1.000
_cell.length_b   1.000
_cell.length_c   1.000
_cell.angle_alpha   90.00
_cell.angle_beta   90.00
_cell.angle_gamma   90.00
#
_symmetry.space_group_name_H-M   'P 1'
#
loop_
_entity.id
_entity.type
_entity.pdbx_description
1 polymer ?
#
loop_
_entity_poly.entity_id
_entity_poly.type
_entity_poly.pdbx_seq_one_letter_code
_entity_poly.pdbx_strand_id
1 'polypeptide(L)'
;MLDVTLIVLCAGNSSRFEHKTKKQWIRIENIPLWLSVTKRLASFSQFDKIIVASHEDELNYMKNFTDDFTFVKGGQTRQKSILNCLEFVTTKYVMISDVARACIPQSVIKNLLDEKENADCIVPVLNVTDTVIYETTTINRDEVKLIQTPQLSLTKTLKNALNTQIEFTDESSAIKAINGTIKYIQGSIESKKLTLGNELDELPLKSPSNNFFTGTGFDIHAFEDNKEMFLGGVKLPYEYGFKAHSDGDVLIHSIIDALLGACGAGDIGEFFPDTDEKYKGIDSKLLLEHIVRFIYNVGYEIVNIDTTIIAQKPKINPFKHEIKSSLAALMNIEKQFINVKATTAEKMGFIGRAEGVAVQSIATLKYYNWKQK
;
A
#
# COMPACT_ATOMS: atom_id res chain seq x y z
N MET A 1 17.85 26.34 -4.26
CA MET A 1 17.07 25.15 -4.64
C MET A 1 17.19 24.96 -6.14
N LEU A 2 17.29 23.72 -6.61
CA LEU A 2 17.25 23.42 -8.03
C LEU A 2 15.83 23.71 -8.54
N ASP A 3 15.69 24.28 -9.72
CA ASP A 3 14.39 24.48 -10.39
C ASP A 3 13.84 23.16 -10.96
N VAL A 4 13.81 22.13 -10.11
CA VAL A 4 13.45 20.74 -10.44
C VAL A 4 12.63 20.16 -9.29
N THR A 5 11.43 19.68 -9.60
CA THR A 5 10.62 18.85 -8.68
C THR A 5 10.88 17.37 -8.97
N LEU A 6 11.08 16.57 -7.92
CA LEU A 6 11.14 15.11 -8.03
C LEU A 6 9.75 14.50 -7.81
N ILE A 7 9.29 13.66 -8.72
CA ILE A 7 8.11 12.81 -8.55
C ILE A 7 8.56 11.35 -8.46
N VAL A 8 8.14 10.65 -7.41
CA VAL A 8 8.33 9.20 -7.26
C VAL A 8 6.98 8.50 -7.36
N LEU A 9 6.85 7.60 -8.34
CA LEU A 9 5.61 6.87 -8.61
C LEU A 9 5.54 5.58 -7.79
N CYS A 10 4.64 5.53 -6.81
CA CYS A 10 4.41 4.39 -5.90
C CYS A 10 2.98 3.81 -5.97
N ALA A 11 2.09 4.32 -6.81
CA ALA A 11 0.66 3.97 -6.83
C ALA A 11 0.31 2.62 -7.48
N GLY A 12 1.29 1.81 -7.87
CA GLY A 12 1.06 0.57 -8.60
C GLY A 12 0.61 -0.61 -7.73
N ASN A 13 -0.23 -1.49 -8.28
CA ASN A 13 -0.78 -2.66 -7.58
C ASN A 13 0.12 -3.91 -7.55
N SER A 14 1.31 -3.86 -8.15
CA SER A 14 2.29 -4.95 -8.10
C SER A 14 1.79 -6.33 -8.58
N SER A 15 0.87 -6.36 -9.56
CA SER A 15 0.21 -7.59 -10.05
C SER A 15 1.15 -8.69 -10.58
N ARG A 16 2.40 -8.34 -10.94
CA ARG A 16 3.43 -9.28 -11.44
C ARG A 16 4.50 -9.65 -10.41
N PHE A 17 4.39 -9.14 -9.18
CA PHE A 17 5.45 -9.27 -8.17
C PHE A 17 5.42 -10.61 -7.42
N GLU A 18 4.31 -11.36 -7.48
CA GLU A 18 4.20 -12.73 -6.95
C GLU A 18 4.43 -12.89 -5.43
N HIS A 19 4.37 -11.79 -4.66
CA HIS A 19 4.40 -11.79 -3.20
C HIS A 19 3.04 -11.36 -2.62
N LYS A 20 2.77 -11.75 -1.36
CA LYS A 20 1.59 -11.28 -0.60
C LYS A 20 1.59 -9.76 -0.37
N THR A 21 2.77 -9.16 -0.32
CA THR A 21 2.96 -7.72 -0.14
C THR A 21 3.18 -7.00 -1.45
N LYS A 22 2.75 -5.74 -1.54
CA LYS A 22 3.07 -4.90 -2.69
C LYS A 22 4.55 -4.51 -2.65
N LYS A 23 5.19 -4.45 -3.82
CA LYS A 23 6.65 -4.25 -3.92
C LYS A 23 7.13 -2.97 -3.22
N GLN A 24 6.36 -1.88 -3.31
CA GLN A 24 6.73 -0.61 -2.70
C GLN A 24 6.74 -0.67 -1.16
N TRP A 25 6.11 -1.68 -0.56
CA TRP A 25 5.96 -1.88 0.88
C TRP A 25 6.85 -2.97 1.48
N ILE A 26 7.64 -3.70 0.68
CA ILE A 26 8.65 -4.60 1.25
C ILE A 26 9.55 -3.81 2.21
N ARG A 27 9.94 -4.43 3.32
CA ARG A 27 10.76 -3.78 4.34
C ARG A 27 12.24 -4.02 4.10
N ILE A 28 13.01 -2.94 4.10
CA ILE A 28 14.47 -2.95 4.18
C ILE A 28 14.81 -2.56 5.62
N GLU A 29 15.26 -3.52 6.42
CA GLU A 29 15.32 -3.37 7.87
C GLU A 29 13.94 -2.91 8.42
N ASN A 30 13.80 -1.66 8.87
CA ASN A 30 12.55 -1.13 9.43
C ASN A 30 11.79 -0.18 8.50
N ILE A 31 12.33 0.15 7.32
CA ILE A 31 11.75 1.15 6.42
C ILE A 31 11.15 0.48 5.17
N PRO A 32 9.99 0.95 4.66
CA PRO A 32 9.45 0.45 3.40
C PRO A 32 10.34 0.86 2.22
N LEU A 33 10.34 0.04 1.16
CA LEU A 33 11.10 0.29 -0.07
C LEU A 33 10.85 1.69 -0.62
N TRP A 34 9.59 2.14 -0.66
CA TRP A 34 9.27 3.46 -1.19
C TRP A 34 9.97 4.58 -0.45
N LEU A 35 10.02 4.51 0.88
CA LEU A 35 10.65 5.53 1.71
C LEU A 35 12.17 5.51 1.52
N SER A 36 12.76 4.31 1.48
CA SER A 36 14.19 4.12 1.23
C SER A 36 14.62 4.71 -0.12
N VAL A 37 13.88 4.37 -1.19
CA VAL A 37 14.17 4.86 -2.55
C VAL A 37 13.98 6.36 -2.65
N THR A 38 12.87 6.91 -2.14
CA THR A 38 12.60 8.35 -2.20
C THR A 38 13.65 9.13 -1.40
N LYS A 39 14.00 8.70 -0.18
CA LYS A 39 15.07 9.34 0.63
C LYS A 39 16.42 9.29 -0.08
N ARG A 40 16.76 8.16 -0.72
CA ARG A 40 18.02 8.06 -1.46
C ARG A 40 18.06 9.00 -2.65
N LEU A 41 17.01 9.02 -3.47
CA LEU A 41 16.92 9.95 -4.61
C LEU A 41 16.97 11.40 -4.16
N ALA A 42 16.22 11.75 -3.11
CA ALA A 42 16.24 13.07 -2.50
C ALA A 42 17.64 13.49 -2.02
N SER A 43 18.46 12.56 -1.52
CA SER A 43 19.82 12.86 -1.05
C SER A 43 20.81 13.18 -2.17
N PHE A 44 20.51 12.82 -3.42
CA PHE A 44 21.42 13.00 -4.55
C PHE A 44 21.44 14.44 -5.09
N SER A 45 20.45 15.27 -4.74
CA SER A 45 20.37 16.66 -5.20
C SER A 45 19.42 17.52 -4.35
N GLN A 46 19.53 18.85 -4.47
CA GLN A 46 18.65 19.79 -3.77
C GLN A 46 17.39 20.11 -4.59
N PHE A 47 16.48 19.13 -4.73
CA PHE A 47 15.18 19.34 -5.38
C PHE A 47 14.36 20.42 -4.67
N ASP A 48 13.59 21.22 -5.41
CA ASP A 48 12.70 22.24 -4.86
C ASP A 48 11.54 21.61 -4.06
N LYS A 49 11.01 20.53 -4.61
CA LYS A 49 9.90 19.76 -4.04
C LYS A 49 10.07 18.28 -4.35
N ILE A 50 9.58 17.44 -3.45
CA ILE A 50 9.48 15.99 -3.65
C ILE A 50 8.03 15.59 -3.50
N ILE A 51 7.50 14.91 -4.51
CA ILE A 51 6.13 14.43 -4.59
C ILE A 51 6.15 12.90 -4.69
N VAL A 52 5.32 12.22 -3.90
CA VAL A 52 5.15 10.77 -3.96
C VAL A 52 3.71 10.45 -4.35
N ALA A 53 3.54 9.74 -5.47
CA ALA A 53 2.22 9.26 -5.89
C ALA A 53 1.90 7.95 -5.16
N SER A 54 0.79 7.88 -4.43
CA SER A 54 0.37 6.68 -3.68
C SER A 54 -0.97 6.13 -4.17
N HIS A 55 -1.21 4.84 -3.96
CA HIS A 55 -2.55 4.27 -4.12
C HIS A 55 -3.50 4.90 -3.10
N GLU A 56 -4.79 5.04 -3.41
CA GLU A 56 -5.73 5.72 -2.52
C GLU A 56 -5.82 5.08 -1.13
N ASP A 57 -5.92 3.75 -1.07
CA ASP A 57 -5.94 2.97 0.18
C ASP A 57 -4.66 3.07 1.01
N GLU A 58 -3.56 3.53 0.41
CA GLU A 58 -2.23 3.59 1.04
C GLU A 58 -1.81 5.03 1.35
N LEU A 59 -2.53 6.02 0.83
CA LEU A 59 -2.14 7.42 0.86
C LEU A 59 -2.02 7.95 2.28
N ASN A 60 -3.02 7.69 3.12
CA ASN A 60 -3.02 8.13 4.51
C ASN A 60 -1.93 7.40 5.30
N TYR A 61 -1.77 6.09 5.07
CA TYR A 61 -0.74 5.32 5.75
C TYR A 61 0.68 5.78 5.38
N MET A 62 0.95 6.15 4.12
CA MET A 62 2.25 6.68 3.73
C MET A 62 2.61 8.00 4.44
N LYS A 63 1.62 8.86 4.70
CA LYS A 63 1.83 10.14 5.42
C LYS A 63 2.34 9.92 6.84
N ASN A 64 1.97 8.81 7.49
CA ASN A 64 2.43 8.49 8.85
C ASN A 64 3.93 8.22 8.95
N PHE A 65 4.66 8.08 7.83
CA PHE A 65 6.10 7.79 7.84
C PHE A 65 6.99 9.02 7.79
N THR A 66 6.52 10.16 7.27
CA THR A 66 7.32 11.37 7.07
C THR A 66 6.47 12.54 6.62
N ASP A 67 6.79 13.73 7.13
CA ASP A 67 6.23 15.02 6.68
C ASP A 67 7.09 15.70 5.59
N ASP A 68 8.20 15.08 5.19
CA ASP A 68 9.19 15.68 4.27
C ASP A 68 8.71 15.75 2.81
N PHE A 69 7.64 15.03 2.46
CA PHE A 69 7.18 14.85 1.08
C PHE A 69 5.73 15.28 0.90
N THR A 70 5.39 15.73 -0.31
CA THR A 70 3.99 15.92 -0.72
C THR A 70 3.43 14.60 -1.24
N PHE A 71 2.38 14.08 -0.61
CA PHE A 71 1.72 12.86 -1.06
C PHE A 71 0.50 13.17 -1.94
N VAL A 72 0.43 12.54 -3.11
CA VAL A 72 -0.65 12.74 -4.08
C VAL A 72 -1.31 11.42 -4.41
N LYS A 73 -2.65 11.41 -4.49
CA LYS A 73 -3.41 10.25 -4.94
C LYS A 73 -3.05 9.92 -6.39
N GLY A 74 -2.58 8.71 -6.62
CA GLY A 74 -2.32 8.17 -7.95
C GLY A 74 -3.60 7.94 -8.77
N GLY A 75 -3.41 7.60 -10.04
CA GLY A 75 -4.50 7.20 -10.94
C GLY A 75 -4.45 5.72 -11.27
N GLN A 76 -5.44 5.26 -12.03
CA GLN A 76 -5.50 3.87 -12.53
C GLN A 76 -4.34 3.53 -13.48
N THR A 77 -3.75 4.54 -14.11
CA THR A 77 -2.61 4.39 -15.02
C THR A 77 -1.39 5.16 -14.51
N ARG A 78 -0.20 4.80 -15.04
CA ARG A 78 1.05 5.53 -14.77
C ARG A 78 0.92 6.99 -15.19
N GLN A 79 0.38 7.22 -16.39
CA GLN A 79 0.11 8.55 -16.93
C GLN A 79 -0.84 9.38 -16.06
N LYS A 80 -1.95 8.80 -15.58
CA LYS A 80 -2.88 9.52 -14.71
C LYS A 80 -2.26 9.87 -13.36
N SER A 81 -1.42 8.98 -12.81
CA SER A 81 -0.66 9.26 -11.58
C SER A 81 0.30 10.44 -11.75
N ILE A 82 0.97 10.53 -12.90
CA ILE A 82 1.84 11.65 -13.25
C ILE A 82 1.04 12.94 -13.38
N LEU A 83 -0.07 12.93 -14.12
CA LEU A 83 -0.94 14.09 -14.31
C LEU A 83 -1.41 14.66 -12.97
N ASN A 84 -1.88 13.82 -12.05
CA ASN A 84 -2.29 14.25 -10.71
C ASN A 84 -1.13 14.91 -9.95
N CYS A 85 0.10 14.37 -10.05
CA CYS A 85 1.27 14.97 -9.40
C CYS A 85 1.68 16.31 -10.03
N LEU A 86 1.58 16.43 -11.37
CA LEU A 86 1.96 17.62 -12.12
C LEU A 86 1.12 18.85 -11.76
N GLU A 87 -0.09 18.67 -11.21
CA GLU A 87 -0.91 19.77 -10.65
C GLU A 87 -0.19 20.52 -9.53
N PHE A 88 0.69 19.85 -8.78
CA PHE A 88 1.44 20.41 -7.65
C PHE A 88 2.86 20.89 -8.02
N VAL A 89 3.24 20.74 -9.29
CA VAL A 89 4.58 21.12 -9.80
C VAL A 89 4.56 22.54 -10.36
N THR A 90 5.39 23.39 -9.78
CA THR A 90 5.61 24.80 -10.17
C THR A 90 6.98 25.06 -10.80
N THR A 91 7.93 24.13 -10.64
CA THR A 91 9.29 24.25 -11.19
C THR A 91 9.33 24.09 -12.71
N LYS A 92 10.31 24.73 -13.36
CA LYS A 92 10.53 24.64 -14.81
C LYS A 92 10.76 23.21 -15.28
N TYR A 93 11.46 22.41 -14.48
CA TYR A 93 11.74 21.01 -14.77
C TYR A 93 11.06 20.08 -13.76
N VAL A 94 10.80 18.86 -14.20
CA VAL A 94 10.30 17.77 -13.36
C VAL A 94 11.08 16.50 -13.67
N MET A 95 11.52 15.81 -12.62
CA MET A 95 12.17 14.51 -12.71
C MET A 95 11.22 13.44 -12.19
N ILE A 96 10.91 12.42 -12.99
CA ILE A 96 9.94 11.38 -12.64
C ILE A 96 10.64 10.04 -12.57
N SER A 97 10.52 9.34 -11.43
CA SER A 97 11.11 8.02 -11.21
C SER A 97 10.06 6.99 -10.80
N ASP A 98 10.26 5.75 -11.24
CA ASP A 98 9.51 4.62 -10.69
C ASP A 98 10.17 4.17 -9.39
N VAL A 99 9.39 4.00 -8.31
CA VAL A 99 9.92 3.48 -7.03
C VAL A 99 10.56 2.10 -7.15
N ALA A 100 10.11 1.33 -8.14
CA ALA A 100 10.61 0.01 -8.45
C ALA A 100 12.07 -0.01 -8.94
N ARG A 101 12.63 1.13 -9.35
CA ARG A 101 14.07 1.23 -9.69
C ARG A 101 14.85 1.50 -8.42
N ALA A 102 14.94 0.47 -7.60
CA ALA A 102 15.42 0.58 -6.24
C ALA A 102 16.87 1.03 -6.15
N CYS A 103 17.73 0.78 -7.16
CA CYS A 103 19.18 0.98 -7.09
C CYS A 103 19.74 2.00 -8.10
N ILE A 104 18.94 3.00 -8.52
CA ILE A 104 19.43 4.13 -9.34
C ILE A 104 20.71 4.75 -8.72
N PRO A 105 21.84 4.78 -9.45
CA PRO A 105 23.08 5.41 -9.01
C PRO A 105 22.99 6.94 -9.00
N GLN A 106 23.77 7.59 -8.13
CA GLN A 106 23.87 9.05 -8.07
C GLN A 106 24.34 9.67 -9.39
N SER A 107 25.22 8.98 -10.12
CA SER A 107 25.73 9.44 -11.42
C SER A 107 24.63 9.61 -12.46
N VAL A 108 23.60 8.76 -12.46
CA VAL A 108 22.45 8.90 -13.37
C VAL A 108 21.68 10.18 -13.09
N ILE A 109 21.43 10.51 -11.81
CA ILE A 109 20.75 11.75 -11.42
C ILE A 109 21.59 12.97 -11.82
N LYS A 110 22.90 12.93 -11.56
CA LYS A 110 23.81 14.02 -11.94
C LYS A 110 23.80 14.26 -13.44
N ASN A 111 23.95 13.20 -14.24
CA ASN A 111 23.96 13.31 -15.71
C ASN A 111 22.63 13.86 -16.26
N LEU A 112 21.48 13.48 -15.68
CA LEU A 112 20.18 14.05 -16.04
C LEU A 112 20.14 15.56 -15.78
N LEU A 113 20.65 16.00 -14.63
CA LEU A 113 20.66 17.41 -14.24
C LEU A 113 21.64 18.24 -15.07
N ASP A 114 22.81 17.68 -15.41
CA ASP A 114 23.82 18.34 -16.25
C ASP A 114 23.31 18.57 -17.68
N GLU A 115 22.46 17.67 -18.19
CA GLU A 115 21.91 17.72 -19.55
C GLU A 115 20.52 18.40 -19.62
N LYS A 116 19.96 18.89 -18.51
CA LYS A 116 18.57 19.35 -18.41
C LYS A 116 18.14 20.43 -19.42
N GLU A 117 19.09 21.19 -19.97
CA GLU A 117 18.82 22.28 -20.92
C GLU A 117 18.98 21.86 -22.39
N ASN A 118 19.43 20.62 -22.64
CA ASN A 118 19.80 20.15 -23.98
C ASN A 118 18.64 19.51 -24.77
N ALA A 119 17.48 19.28 -24.14
CA ALA A 119 16.26 18.81 -24.80
C ALA A 119 15.02 19.01 -23.91
N ASP A 120 13.82 18.77 -24.47
CA ASP A 120 12.56 18.77 -23.73
C ASP A 120 12.44 17.61 -22.74
N CYS A 121 13.09 16.48 -23.05
CA CYS A 121 13.19 15.31 -22.18
C CYS A 121 14.58 14.67 -22.24
N ILE A 122 15.18 14.44 -21.07
CA ILE A 122 16.43 13.70 -20.90
C ILE A 122 16.12 12.31 -20.35
N VAL A 123 16.61 11.28 -21.03
CA VAL A 123 16.18 9.91 -20.83
C VAL A 123 17.38 8.97 -20.74
N PRO A 124 17.58 8.26 -19.62
CA PRO A 124 18.62 7.24 -19.53
C PRO A 124 18.20 6.01 -20.33
N VAL A 125 19.14 5.44 -21.08
CA VAL A 125 18.93 4.24 -21.90
C VAL A 125 20.04 3.22 -21.74
N LEU A 126 19.69 1.95 -21.92
CA LEU A 126 20.66 0.88 -22.17
C LEU A 126 20.59 0.45 -23.64
N ASN A 127 21.75 0.14 -24.21
CA ASN A 127 21.84 -0.52 -25.51
C ASN A 127 21.59 -2.02 -25.34
N VAL A 128 21.13 -2.67 -26.40
CA VAL A 128 20.91 -4.12 -26.40
C VAL A 128 22.11 -4.82 -27.05
N THR A 129 22.68 -5.79 -26.35
CA THR A 129 23.79 -6.62 -26.85
C THR A 129 23.29 -7.88 -27.54
N ASP A 130 22.17 -8.42 -27.10
CA ASP A 130 21.60 -9.65 -27.63
C ASP A 130 20.82 -9.41 -28.92
N THR A 131 20.62 -10.47 -29.72
CA THR A 131 19.75 -10.42 -30.89
C THR A 131 18.31 -10.14 -30.45
N VAL A 132 17.67 -9.15 -31.08
CA VAL A 132 16.29 -8.77 -30.78
C VAL A 132 15.36 -9.24 -31.89
N ILE A 133 14.30 -9.92 -31.50
CA ILE A 133 13.21 -10.33 -32.40
C ILE A 133 11.96 -9.56 -32.00
N TYR A 134 11.35 -8.88 -32.96
CA TYR A 134 10.01 -8.31 -32.83
C TYR A 134 9.03 -9.20 -33.61
N GLU A 135 8.10 -9.82 -32.89
CA GLU A 135 7.21 -10.87 -33.40
C GLU A 135 8.01 -12.04 -33.99
N THR A 136 8.16 -12.10 -35.32
CA THR A 136 8.94 -13.13 -36.03
C THR A 136 10.16 -12.57 -36.75
N THR A 137 10.40 -11.26 -36.66
CA THR A 137 11.42 -10.56 -37.45
C THR A 137 12.57 -10.11 -36.56
N THR A 138 13.79 -10.48 -36.94
CA THR A 138 15.00 -9.94 -36.31
C THR A 138 15.15 -8.47 -36.67
N ILE A 139 15.28 -7.60 -35.67
CA ILE A 139 15.52 -6.17 -35.86
C ILE A 139 16.97 -5.82 -35.53
N ASN A 140 17.46 -4.70 -36.07
CA ASN A 140 18.80 -4.23 -35.80
C ASN A 140 18.94 -3.83 -34.31
N ARG A 141 19.67 -4.64 -33.53
CA ARG A 141 19.87 -4.41 -32.10
C ARG A 141 20.51 -3.06 -31.78
N ASP A 142 21.33 -2.53 -32.70
CA ASP A 142 22.03 -1.24 -32.52
C ASP A 142 21.07 -0.04 -32.56
N GLU A 143 19.86 -0.23 -33.09
CA GLU A 143 18.80 0.80 -33.12
C GLU A 143 17.88 0.73 -31.89
N VAL A 144 17.92 -0.38 -31.14
CA VAL A 144 17.05 -0.63 -29.99
C VAL A 144 17.59 0.07 -28.74
N LYS A 145 16.69 0.73 -28.01
CA LYS A 145 17.00 1.39 -26.73
C LYS A 145 16.07 0.89 -25.65
N LEU A 146 16.64 0.43 -24.54
CA LEU A 146 15.87 0.08 -23.34
C LEU A 146 15.75 1.33 -22.47
N ILE A 147 14.56 1.92 -22.46
CA ILE A 147 14.28 3.15 -21.72
C ILE A 147 14.27 2.90 -20.21
N GLN A 148 14.95 3.78 -19.47
CA GLN A 148 14.97 3.77 -18.01
C GLN A 148 14.29 5.02 -17.41
N THR A 149 14.05 4.96 -16.10
CA THR A 149 13.69 6.12 -15.27
C THR A 149 14.77 6.28 -14.18
N PRO A 150 15.05 7.49 -13.67
CA PRO A 150 14.25 8.70 -13.82
C PRO A 150 14.34 9.34 -15.21
N GLN A 151 13.29 10.03 -15.63
CA GLN A 151 13.30 10.91 -16.80
C GLN A 151 13.14 12.35 -16.33
N LEU A 152 13.90 13.27 -16.92
CA LEU A 152 13.82 14.69 -16.61
C LEU A 152 13.20 15.42 -17.79
N SER A 153 12.13 16.19 -17.56
CA SER A 153 11.42 16.89 -18.61
C SER A 153 11.21 18.36 -18.28
N LEU A 154 11.04 19.18 -19.32
CA LEU A 154 10.42 20.50 -19.18
C LEU A 154 8.95 20.31 -18.75
N THR A 155 8.60 20.84 -17.58
CA THR A 155 7.27 20.65 -16.96
C THR A 155 6.15 21.06 -17.91
N LYS A 156 6.31 22.21 -18.58
CA LYS A 156 5.30 22.74 -19.52
C LYS A 156 5.10 21.81 -20.71
N THR A 157 6.20 21.33 -21.30
CA THR A 157 6.16 20.42 -22.46
C THR A 157 5.52 19.10 -22.08
N LEU A 158 5.90 18.52 -20.93
CA LEU A 158 5.31 17.27 -20.44
C LEU A 158 3.81 17.39 -20.15
N LYS A 159 3.36 18.48 -19.51
CA LYS A 159 1.93 18.75 -19.28
C LYS A 159 1.14 18.77 -20.59
N ASN A 160 1.69 19.42 -21.62
CA ASN A 160 1.07 19.45 -22.95
C ASN A 160 1.04 18.06 -23.60
N ALA A 161 2.14 17.32 -23.53
CA ALA A 161 2.28 15.99 -24.10
C ALA A 161 1.31 14.96 -23.50
N LEU A 162 1.03 15.06 -22.21
CA LEU A 162 0.11 14.16 -21.50
C LEU A 162 -1.36 14.63 -21.56
N ASN A 163 -1.65 15.77 -22.19
CA ASN A 163 -3.02 16.24 -22.41
C ASN A 163 -3.66 15.52 -23.61
N THR A 164 -3.81 14.21 -23.48
CA THR A 164 -4.34 13.33 -24.53
C THR A 164 -4.97 12.08 -23.92
N GLN A 165 -5.80 11.39 -24.71
CA GLN A 165 -6.37 10.09 -24.37
C GLN A 165 -5.43 8.92 -24.71
N ILE A 166 -4.36 9.17 -25.48
CA ILE A 166 -3.35 8.15 -25.78
C ILE A 166 -2.58 7.85 -24.50
N GLU A 167 -2.49 6.56 -24.15
CA GLU A 167 -1.72 6.10 -23.01
C GLU A 167 -0.27 5.83 -23.41
N PHE A 168 0.66 6.55 -22.78
CA PHE A 168 2.08 6.33 -22.94
C PHE A 168 2.67 5.55 -21.77
N THR A 169 3.65 4.71 -22.06
CA THR A 169 4.34 3.89 -21.06
C THR A 169 5.44 4.67 -20.33
N ASP A 170 5.95 5.75 -20.92
CA ASP A 170 7.00 6.62 -20.38
C ASP A 170 6.86 8.09 -20.87
N GLU A 171 7.57 9.03 -20.23
CA GLU A 171 7.46 10.47 -20.54
C GLU A 171 8.01 10.80 -21.93
N SER A 172 9.10 10.14 -22.35
CA SER A 172 9.77 10.43 -23.61
C SER A 172 8.89 10.12 -24.83
N SER A 173 8.11 9.03 -24.78
CA SER A 173 7.16 8.69 -25.83
C SER A 173 6.06 9.73 -25.96
N ALA A 174 5.56 10.24 -24.83
CA ALA A 174 4.56 11.31 -24.83
C ALA A 174 5.12 12.60 -25.45
N ILE A 175 6.31 13.03 -25.03
CA ILE A 175 6.96 14.25 -25.54
C ILE A 175 7.28 14.13 -27.03
N LYS A 176 7.74 12.96 -27.47
CA LYS A 176 8.01 12.69 -28.90
C LYS A 176 6.74 12.78 -29.74
N ALA A 177 5.58 12.36 -29.22
CA ALA A 177 4.30 12.40 -29.94
C ALA A 177 3.85 13.83 -30.29
N ILE A 178 4.32 14.84 -29.56
CA ILE A 178 4.10 16.26 -29.87
C ILE A 178 5.30 16.94 -30.55
N ASN A 179 6.21 16.15 -31.13
CA ASN A 179 7.46 16.59 -31.75
C ASN A 179 8.46 17.30 -30.81
N GLY A 180 8.39 17.02 -29.50
CA GLY A 180 9.38 17.49 -28.55
C GLY A 180 10.73 16.77 -28.72
N THR A 181 11.80 17.45 -28.30
CA THR A 181 13.17 16.96 -28.42
C THR A 181 13.52 15.99 -27.29
N ILE A 182 14.19 14.88 -27.63
CA ILE A 182 14.62 13.85 -26.67
C ILE A 182 16.14 13.73 -26.72
N LYS A 183 16.79 13.85 -25.56
CA LYS A 183 18.21 13.53 -25.38
C LYS A 183 18.33 12.20 -24.65
N TYR A 184 18.93 11.22 -25.32
CA TYR A 184 19.30 9.97 -24.66
C TYR A 184 20.66 10.11 -24.00
N ILE A 185 20.76 9.65 -22.75
CA ILE A 185 22.02 9.58 -21.99
C ILE A 185 22.28 8.14 -21.57
N GLN A 186 23.52 7.82 -21.22
CA GLN A 186 23.88 6.49 -20.74
C GLN A 186 23.17 6.19 -19.41
N GLY A 187 22.36 5.11 -19.41
CA GLY A 187 21.71 4.57 -18.22
C GLY A 187 22.63 3.64 -17.42
N SER A 188 22.05 2.91 -16.46
CA SER A 188 22.77 1.96 -15.62
C SER A 188 21.99 0.66 -15.42
N ILE A 189 22.70 -0.47 -15.44
CA ILE A 189 22.14 -1.79 -15.13
C ILE A 189 21.58 -1.82 -13.69
N GLU A 190 22.20 -1.09 -12.76
CA GLU A 190 21.71 -0.94 -11.38
C GLU A 190 20.34 -0.23 -11.31
N SER A 191 19.96 0.51 -12.36
CA SER A 191 18.64 1.12 -12.48
C SER A 191 17.58 0.15 -13.01
N LYS A 192 17.83 -1.16 -13.01
CA LYS A 192 16.85 -2.20 -13.35
C LYS A 192 15.58 -2.02 -12.52
N LYS A 193 14.43 -2.18 -13.17
CA LYS A 193 13.11 -2.04 -12.55
C LYS A 193 12.69 -3.35 -11.92
N LEU A 194 12.50 -3.36 -10.61
CA LEU A 194 11.91 -4.47 -9.89
C LEU A 194 10.47 -4.73 -10.37
N THR A 195 10.30 -5.87 -11.02
CA THR A 195 9.06 -6.29 -11.67
C THR A 195 8.56 -7.61 -11.11
N LEU A 196 9.45 -8.58 -10.96
CA LEU A 196 9.15 -9.94 -10.48
C LEU A 196 9.76 -10.15 -9.08
N GLY A 197 9.15 -11.05 -8.29
CA GLY A 197 9.59 -11.31 -6.91
C GLY A 197 11.00 -11.92 -6.83
N ASN A 198 11.35 -12.79 -7.77
CA ASN A 198 12.68 -13.42 -7.84
C ASN A 198 13.83 -12.44 -8.10
N GLU A 199 13.55 -11.25 -8.64
CA GLU A 199 14.56 -10.21 -8.85
C GLU A 199 15.02 -9.55 -7.54
N LEU A 200 14.32 -9.77 -6.41
CA LEU A 200 14.73 -9.25 -5.10
C LEU A 200 16.09 -9.78 -4.65
N ASP A 201 16.41 -11.03 -5.00
CA ASP A 201 17.67 -11.67 -4.63
C ASP A 201 18.88 -11.06 -5.34
N GLU A 202 18.65 -10.39 -6.48
CA GLU A 202 19.68 -9.69 -7.26
C GLU A 202 19.99 -8.30 -6.71
N LEU A 203 19.10 -7.73 -5.88
CA LEU A 203 19.25 -6.38 -5.36
C LEU A 203 20.05 -6.39 -4.04
N PRO A 204 20.94 -5.41 -3.81
CA PRO A 204 21.70 -5.28 -2.56
C PRO A 204 20.83 -4.73 -1.41
N LEU A 205 19.61 -5.26 -1.26
CA LEU A 205 18.67 -4.89 -0.20
C LEU A 205 18.86 -5.79 1.02
N LYS A 206 18.93 -5.14 2.19
CA LYS A 206 18.97 -5.84 3.47
C LYS A 206 17.61 -6.46 3.77
N SER A 207 17.64 -7.63 4.42
CA SER A 207 16.44 -8.32 4.91
C SER A 207 15.60 -7.40 5.82
N PRO A 208 14.29 -7.66 5.94
CA PRO A 208 13.45 -6.96 6.90
C PRO A 208 13.89 -7.27 8.33
N SER A 209 13.62 -6.38 9.27
CA SER A 209 13.91 -6.65 10.68
C SER A 209 12.97 -7.72 11.23
N ASN A 210 13.40 -8.38 12.31
CA ASN A 210 12.59 -9.39 13.01
C ASN A 210 11.68 -8.75 14.08
N ASN A 211 11.33 -7.48 13.93
CA ASN A 211 10.49 -6.79 14.90
C ASN A 211 9.05 -7.34 14.88
N PHE A 212 8.46 -7.37 16.07
CA PHE A 212 7.06 -7.68 16.28
C PHE A 212 6.36 -6.42 16.78
N PHE A 213 5.10 -6.27 16.36
CA PHE A 213 4.27 -5.12 16.69
C PHE A 213 2.97 -5.62 17.29
N THR A 214 2.49 -4.96 18.32
CA THR A 214 1.28 -5.35 19.04
C THR A 214 0.29 -4.22 19.01
N GLY A 215 -0.97 -4.57 18.72
CA GLY A 215 -2.10 -3.65 18.77
C GLY A 215 -3.21 -4.23 19.61
N THR A 216 -4.01 -3.34 20.19
CA THR A 216 -5.17 -3.69 20.99
C THR A 216 -6.40 -3.04 20.39
N GLY A 217 -7.51 -3.75 20.37
CA GLY A 217 -8.81 -3.20 20.04
C GLY A 217 -9.80 -3.44 21.17
N PHE A 218 -10.68 -2.48 21.39
CA PHE A 218 -11.71 -2.56 22.40
C PHE A 218 -12.98 -1.90 21.89
N ASP A 219 -14.06 -2.67 21.80
CA ASP A 219 -15.31 -2.19 21.23
C ASP A 219 -16.52 -2.63 22.05
N ILE A 220 -17.57 -1.80 22.04
CA ILE A 220 -18.78 -1.95 22.86
C ILE A 220 -20.02 -1.70 22.01
N HIS A 221 -20.90 -2.70 21.93
CA HIS A 221 -22.22 -2.54 21.31
C HIS A 221 -23.35 -2.77 22.32
N ALA A 222 -24.40 -1.97 22.23
CA ALA A 222 -25.67 -2.21 22.92
C ALA A 222 -26.46 -3.33 22.23
N PHE A 223 -27.36 -3.99 22.95
CA PHE A 223 -28.28 -4.95 22.34
C PHE A 223 -29.47 -4.28 21.63
N GLU A 224 -30.00 -4.95 20.62
CA GLU A 224 -31.19 -4.55 19.87
C GLU A 224 -32.10 -5.76 19.64
N ASP A 225 -33.36 -5.67 20.05
CA ASP A 225 -34.35 -6.74 19.88
C ASP A 225 -34.74 -6.90 18.41
N ASN A 226 -35.11 -8.13 18.00
CA ASN A 226 -35.52 -8.48 16.63
C ASN A 226 -34.46 -8.19 15.55
N LYS A 227 -33.18 -8.21 15.94
CA LYS A 227 -32.05 -8.09 15.02
C LYS A 227 -31.26 -9.39 14.98
N GLU A 228 -30.75 -9.72 13.80
CA GLU A 228 -29.85 -10.87 13.66
C GLU A 228 -28.54 -10.62 14.40
N MET A 229 -28.03 -11.63 15.10
CA MET A 229 -26.75 -11.55 15.80
C MET A 229 -25.64 -12.17 14.97
N PHE A 230 -24.67 -11.35 14.58
CA PHE A 230 -23.41 -11.81 14.01
C PHE A 230 -22.27 -11.60 15.00
N LEU A 231 -21.44 -12.62 15.19
CA LEU A 231 -20.25 -12.53 16.03
C LEU A 231 -19.10 -13.35 15.42
N GLY A 232 -17.99 -12.69 15.08
CA GLY A 232 -16.88 -13.29 14.35
C GLY A 232 -17.28 -13.86 12.98
N GLY A 233 -18.23 -13.23 12.30
CA GLY A 233 -18.75 -13.63 10.99
C GLY A 233 -19.74 -14.79 11.03
N VAL A 234 -20.17 -15.22 12.22
CA VAL A 234 -21.10 -16.33 12.43
C VAL A 234 -22.44 -15.80 12.91
N LYS A 235 -23.52 -16.24 12.25
CA LYS A 235 -24.89 -15.95 12.70
C LYS A 235 -25.23 -16.83 13.91
N LEU A 236 -25.54 -16.22 15.04
CA LEU A 236 -25.92 -16.93 16.26
C LEU A 236 -27.46 -17.08 16.36
N PRO A 237 -27.97 -18.19 16.94
CA PRO A 237 -29.40 -18.47 16.99
C PRO A 237 -30.09 -17.73 18.16
N TYR A 238 -30.05 -16.40 18.13
CA TYR A 238 -30.69 -15.52 19.11
C TYR A 238 -31.59 -14.51 18.41
N GLU A 239 -32.69 -14.11 19.07
CA GLU A 239 -33.71 -13.19 18.54
C GLU A 239 -33.41 -11.71 18.86
N TYR A 240 -32.17 -11.41 19.21
CA TYR A 240 -31.65 -10.07 19.47
C TYR A 240 -30.22 -9.99 18.93
N GLY A 241 -29.79 -8.81 18.50
CA GLY A 241 -28.48 -8.57 17.89
C GLY A 241 -27.79 -7.38 18.52
N PHE A 242 -26.81 -6.83 17.80
CA PHE A 242 -26.03 -5.68 18.24
C PHE A 242 -26.48 -4.41 17.52
N LYS A 243 -26.73 -3.35 18.27
CA LYS A 243 -27.04 -2.04 17.71
C LYS A 243 -25.78 -1.45 17.07
N ALA A 244 -25.81 -1.21 15.77
CA ALA A 244 -24.71 -0.66 15.00
C ALA A 244 -25.18 -0.13 13.64
N HIS A 245 -24.33 0.68 13.00
CA HIS A 245 -24.52 1.14 11.62
C HIS A 245 -24.30 0.04 10.58
N SER A 246 -23.45 -0.95 10.87
CA SER A 246 -23.24 -2.18 10.07
C SER A 246 -24.09 -3.36 10.60
N ASP A 247 -23.72 -4.60 10.27
CA ASP A 247 -24.30 -5.82 10.87
C ASP A 247 -24.06 -5.96 12.40
N GLY A 248 -23.19 -5.12 12.97
CA GLY A 248 -22.94 -5.00 14.41
C GLY A 248 -21.99 -6.02 15.02
N ASP A 249 -21.18 -6.71 14.21
CA ASP A 249 -20.19 -7.68 14.70
C ASP A 249 -19.04 -7.03 15.49
N VAL A 250 -19.31 -6.77 16.78
CA VAL A 250 -18.39 -6.15 17.75
C VAL A 250 -17.06 -6.91 17.88
N LEU A 251 -17.05 -8.22 17.61
CA LEU A 251 -15.84 -9.02 17.68
C LEU A 251 -14.93 -8.72 16.49
N ILE A 252 -15.49 -8.65 15.29
CA ILE A 252 -14.74 -8.25 14.11
C ILE A 252 -14.23 -6.82 14.25
N HIS A 253 -15.04 -5.89 14.75
CA HIS A 253 -14.63 -4.49 14.92
C HIS A 253 -13.45 -4.35 15.87
N SER A 254 -13.52 -5.00 17.04
CA SER A 254 -12.40 -5.08 17.99
C SER A 254 -11.14 -5.70 17.38
N ILE A 255 -11.25 -6.72 16.52
CA ILE A 255 -10.10 -7.32 15.83
C ILE A 255 -9.50 -6.37 14.79
N ILE A 256 -10.35 -5.64 14.04
CA ILE A 256 -9.90 -4.64 13.08
C ILE A 256 -9.04 -3.57 13.77
N ASP A 257 -9.51 -3.00 14.88
CA ASP A 257 -8.74 -2.02 15.65
C ASP A 257 -7.42 -2.58 16.17
N ALA A 258 -7.42 -3.84 16.64
CA ALA A 258 -6.18 -4.48 17.08
C ALA A 258 -5.16 -4.63 15.92
N LEU A 259 -5.62 -4.98 14.72
CA LEU A 259 -4.77 -5.12 13.52
C LEU A 259 -4.23 -3.76 13.06
N LEU A 260 -5.10 -2.74 12.98
CA LEU A 260 -4.73 -1.39 12.57
C LEU A 260 -3.80 -0.73 13.59
N GLY A 261 -4.07 -0.90 14.88
CA GLY A 261 -3.21 -0.44 15.96
C GLY A 261 -1.82 -1.08 15.89
N ALA A 262 -1.74 -2.38 15.58
CA ALA A 262 -0.46 -3.09 15.49
C ALA A 262 0.44 -2.57 14.36
N CYS A 263 -0.11 -2.07 13.26
CA CYS A 263 0.68 -1.48 12.17
C CYS A 263 0.75 0.05 12.20
N GLY A 264 0.12 0.70 13.19
CA GLY A 264 0.08 2.16 13.31
C GLY A 264 -0.75 2.85 12.23
N ALA A 265 -1.83 2.22 11.79
CA ALA A 265 -2.69 2.72 10.71
C ALA A 265 -3.95 3.45 11.20
N GLY A 266 -4.10 3.71 12.50
CA GLY A 266 -5.30 4.34 13.06
C GLY A 266 -6.31 3.30 13.54
N ASP A 267 -7.59 3.56 13.31
CA ASP A 267 -8.72 2.73 13.76
C ASP A 267 -9.75 2.48 12.64
N ILE A 268 -10.77 1.66 12.95
CA ILE A 268 -11.83 1.30 12.02
C ILE A 268 -12.59 2.50 11.45
N GLY A 269 -12.75 3.58 12.22
CA GLY A 269 -13.49 4.79 11.81
C GLY A 269 -12.74 5.61 10.77
N GLU A 270 -11.41 5.59 10.80
CA GLU A 270 -10.57 6.21 9.77
C GLU A 270 -10.68 5.51 8.41
N PHE A 271 -10.88 4.17 8.40
CA PHE A 271 -11.03 3.38 7.18
C PHE A 271 -12.47 3.32 6.68
N PHE A 272 -13.42 3.23 7.60
CA PHE A 272 -14.85 3.03 7.32
C PHE A 272 -15.69 4.03 8.12
N PRO A 273 -15.68 5.33 7.75
CA PRO A 273 -16.44 6.34 8.48
C PRO A 273 -17.93 6.01 8.50
N ASP A 274 -18.56 6.10 9.68
CA ASP A 274 -19.99 5.85 9.89
C ASP A 274 -20.90 6.87 9.16
N THR A 275 -20.34 8.03 8.78
CA THR A 275 -21.00 9.06 7.96
C THR A 275 -21.12 8.67 6.48
N ASP A 276 -20.38 7.66 6.01
CA ASP A 276 -20.45 7.20 4.63
C ASP A 276 -21.55 6.14 4.47
N GLU A 277 -22.63 6.50 3.77
CA GLU A 277 -23.78 5.60 3.51
C GLU A 277 -23.38 4.29 2.83
N LYS A 278 -22.20 4.21 2.19
CA LYS A 278 -21.66 2.97 1.61
C LYS A 278 -21.48 1.85 2.64
N TYR A 279 -21.22 2.17 3.92
CA TYR A 279 -20.95 1.19 4.97
C TYR A 279 -22.20 0.83 5.79
N LYS A 280 -23.34 1.48 5.53
CA LYS A 280 -24.59 1.19 6.23
C LYS A 280 -25.08 -0.22 5.91
N GLY A 281 -25.27 -1.03 6.95
CA GLY A 281 -25.68 -2.43 6.83
C GLY A 281 -24.65 -3.32 6.15
N ILE A 282 -23.39 -2.89 6.04
CA ILE A 282 -22.33 -3.72 5.46
C ILE A 282 -22.06 -4.95 6.34
N ASP A 283 -21.75 -6.07 5.69
CA ASP A 283 -21.25 -7.27 6.34
C ASP A 283 -19.83 -7.01 6.87
N SER A 284 -19.63 -7.11 8.19
CA SER A 284 -18.36 -6.82 8.83
C SER A 284 -17.23 -7.75 8.39
N LYS A 285 -17.55 -8.92 7.82
CA LYS A 285 -16.54 -9.80 7.20
C LYS A 285 -15.83 -9.09 6.05
N LEU A 286 -16.55 -8.30 5.25
CA LEU A 286 -15.96 -7.55 4.14
C LEU A 286 -14.99 -6.46 4.65
N LEU A 287 -15.31 -5.86 5.78
CA LEU A 287 -14.42 -4.89 6.45
C LEU A 287 -13.15 -5.60 6.93
N LEU A 288 -13.27 -6.74 7.60
CA LEU A 288 -12.12 -7.52 8.06
C LEU A 288 -11.24 -7.98 6.89
N GLU A 289 -11.82 -8.53 5.84
CA GLU A 289 -11.11 -8.95 4.63
C GLU A 289 -10.37 -7.79 3.95
N HIS A 290 -10.97 -6.58 3.96
CA HIS A 290 -10.30 -5.37 3.48
C HIS A 290 -9.07 -5.07 4.32
N ILE A 291 -9.20 -5.03 5.65
CA ILE A 291 -8.09 -4.70 6.56
C ILE A 291 -6.99 -5.75 6.51
N VAL A 292 -7.34 -7.04 6.49
CA VAL A 292 -6.38 -8.14 6.32
C VAL A 292 -5.57 -7.96 5.03
N ARG A 293 -6.24 -7.64 3.93
CA ARG A 293 -5.57 -7.36 2.65
C ARG A 293 -4.66 -6.14 2.73
N PHE A 294 -5.10 -5.08 3.40
CA PHE A 294 -4.29 -3.89 3.65
C PHE A 294 -3.02 -4.24 4.45
N ILE A 295 -3.14 -4.98 5.56
CA ILE A 295 -2.02 -5.46 6.39
C ILE A 295 -0.98 -6.21 5.55
N TYR A 296 -1.41 -7.17 4.73
CA TYR A 296 -0.50 -7.90 3.84
C TYR A 296 0.10 -6.99 2.77
N ASN A 297 -0.72 -6.14 2.12
CA ASN A 297 -0.26 -5.21 1.10
C ASN A 297 0.84 -4.29 1.61
N VAL A 298 0.72 -3.77 2.84
CA VAL A 298 1.65 -2.80 3.44
C VAL A 298 2.85 -3.44 4.17
N GLY A 299 3.06 -4.75 3.99
CA GLY A 299 4.30 -5.43 4.32
C GLY A 299 4.33 -6.09 5.70
N TYR A 300 3.16 -6.43 6.25
CA TYR A 300 3.05 -7.16 7.50
C TYR A 300 2.47 -8.56 7.29
N GLU A 301 2.69 -9.42 8.29
CA GLU A 301 2.03 -10.71 8.45
C GLU A 301 1.42 -10.80 9.85
N ILE A 302 0.27 -11.47 9.95
CA ILE A 302 -0.38 -11.74 11.23
C ILE A 302 0.34 -12.91 11.91
N VAL A 303 0.77 -12.70 13.15
CA VAL A 303 1.44 -13.72 13.98
C VAL A 303 0.41 -14.48 14.81
N ASN A 304 -0.40 -13.76 15.58
CA ASN A 304 -1.49 -14.34 16.35
C ASN A 304 -2.52 -13.28 16.74
N ILE A 305 -3.72 -13.74 17.08
CA ILE A 305 -4.81 -12.95 17.65
C ILE A 305 -5.36 -13.66 18.88
N ASP A 306 -5.58 -12.89 19.94
CA ASP A 306 -6.29 -13.36 21.13
C ASP A 306 -7.40 -12.36 21.48
N THR A 307 -8.59 -12.87 21.78
CA THR A 307 -9.76 -12.03 22.04
C THR A 307 -10.52 -12.52 23.28
N THR A 308 -11.19 -11.59 23.96
CA THR A 308 -12.04 -11.82 25.10
C THR A 308 -13.37 -11.13 24.89
N ILE A 309 -14.43 -11.91 24.77
CA ILE A 309 -15.81 -11.41 24.70
C ILE A 309 -16.34 -11.34 26.14
N ILE A 310 -16.75 -10.15 26.57
CA ILE A 310 -17.25 -9.88 27.91
C ILE A 310 -18.76 -9.65 27.79
N ALA A 311 -19.54 -10.67 28.13
CA ALA A 311 -20.99 -10.69 27.90
C ALA A 311 -21.73 -11.46 29.01
N GLN A 312 -22.83 -10.90 29.53
CA GLN A 312 -23.72 -11.65 30.42
C GLN A 312 -24.65 -12.61 29.65
N LYS A 313 -25.06 -12.19 28.46
CA LYS A 313 -25.73 -12.96 27.42
C LYS A 313 -25.21 -12.46 26.06
N PRO A 314 -25.23 -13.26 24.99
CA PRO A 314 -25.58 -14.69 24.96
C PRO A 314 -24.47 -15.62 25.46
N LYS A 315 -24.76 -16.93 25.50
CA LYS A 315 -23.74 -17.96 25.78
C LYS A 315 -22.86 -18.17 24.54
N ILE A 316 -21.60 -17.75 24.61
CA ILE A 316 -20.64 -17.85 23.50
C ILE A 316 -19.98 -19.23 23.39
N ASN A 317 -19.81 -19.94 24.52
CA ASN A 317 -19.05 -21.20 24.56
C ASN A 317 -19.45 -22.24 23.50
N PRO A 318 -20.74 -22.50 23.21
CA PRO A 318 -21.14 -23.46 22.18
C PRO A 318 -20.66 -23.10 20.76
N PHE A 319 -20.40 -21.83 20.48
CA PHE A 319 -20.08 -21.32 19.14
C PHE A 319 -18.61 -20.96 18.95
N LYS A 320 -17.78 -21.03 20.01
CA LYS A 320 -16.36 -20.63 19.97
C LYS A 320 -15.57 -21.28 18.83
N HIS A 321 -15.81 -22.57 18.56
CA HIS A 321 -15.10 -23.28 17.50
C HIS A 321 -15.49 -22.78 16.10
N GLU A 322 -16.78 -22.48 15.89
CA GLU A 322 -17.28 -21.94 14.62
C GLU A 322 -16.76 -20.53 14.38
N ILE A 323 -16.84 -19.67 15.39
CA ILE A 323 -16.28 -18.30 15.39
C ILE A 323 -14.78 -18.33 15.04
N LYS A 324 -14.02 -19.17 15.75
CA LYS A 324 -12.58 -19.33 15.51
C LYS A 324 -12.27 -19.82 14.08
N SER A 325 -13.14 -20.66 13.52
CA SER A 325 -12.98 -21.17 12.15
C SER A 325 -13.30 -20.10 11.10
N SER A 326 -14.35 -19.31 11.33
CA SER A 326 -14.73 -18.17 10.50
C SER A 326 -13.61 -17.13 10.45
N LEU A 327 -13.12 -16.69 11.62
CA LEU A 327 -12.02 -15.73 11.72
C LEU A 327 -10.74 -16.23 11.02
N ALA A 328 -10.39 -17.51 11.20
CA ALA A 328 -9.24 -18.11 10.51
C ALA A 328 -9.34 -18.01 8.98
N ALA A 329 -10.54 -18.28 8.44
CA ALA A 329 -10.79 -18.18 7.01
C ALA A 329 -10.70 -16.71 6.51
N LEU A 330 -11.34 -15.78 7.22
CA LEU A 330 -11.37 -14.35 6.87
C LEU A 330 -9.97 -13.71 6.89
N MET A 331 -9.12 -14.12 7.83
CA MET A 331 -7.77 -13.57 8.00
C MET A 331 -6.69 -14.35 7.24
N ASN A 332 -7.07 -15.47 6.63
CA ASN A 332 -6.19 -16.40 5.94
C ASN A 332 -4.99 -16.85 6.82
N ILE A 333 -5.29 -17.27 8.05
CA ILE A 333 -4.32 -17.81 9.01
C ILE A 333 -4.82 -19.12 9.62
N GLU A 334 -3.90 -19.96 10.09
CA GLU A 334 -4.27 -21.23 10.72
C GLU A 334 -4.97 -21.00 12.07
N LYS A 335 -5.94 -21.88 12.39
CA LYS A 335 -6.74 -21.77 13.61
C LYS A 335 -5.89 -21.72 14.88
N GLN A 336 -4.72 -22.36 14.92
CA GLN A 336 -3.86 -22.34 16.12
C GLN A 336 -3.36 -20.94 16.50
N PHE A 337 -3.34 -19.99 15.56
CA PHE A 337 -2.93 -18.61 15.79
C PHE A 337 -4.09 -17.71 16.27
N ILE A 338 -5.29 -18.25 16.46
CA ILE A 338 -6.46 -17.50 16.94
C ILE A 338 -6.97 -18.12 18.23
N ASN A 339 -7.19 -17.30 19.26
CA ASN A 339 -7.81 -17.74 20.49
C ASN A 339 -9.02 -16.87 20.85
N VAL A 340 -10.16 -17.50 21.18
CA VAL A 340 -11.42 -16.83 21.50
C VAL A 340 -11.85 -17.18 22.92
N LYS A 341 -11.75 -16.20 23.82
CA LYS A 341 -12.18 -16.31 25.22
C LYS A 341 -13.53 -15.65 25.40
N ALA A 342 -14.25 -16.07 26.43
CA ALA A 342 -15.50 -15.45 26.82
C ALA A 342 -15.62 -15.48 28.33
N THR A 343 -16.11 -14.40 28.93
CA THR A 343 -16.37 -14.28 30.36
C THR A 343 -17.63 -13.45 30.59
N THR A 344 -18.25 -13.62 31.77
CA THR A 344 -19.33 -12.74 32.20
C THR A 344 -18.77 -11.56 33.01
N ALA A 345 -19.61 -10.56 33.25
CA ALA A 345 -19.32 -9.46 34.18
C ALA A 345 -19.90 -9.71 35.59
N GLU A 346 -20.26 -10.95 35.92
CA GLU A 346 -20.83 -11.35 37.21
C GLU A 346 -22.01 -10.47 37.65
N LYS A 347 -22.92 -10.17 36.70
CA LYS A 347 -24.07 -9.27 36.88
C LYS A 347 -23.74 -7.83 37.31
N MET A 348 -22.48 -7.40 37.17
CA MET A 348 -22.04 -6.02 37.45
C MET A 348 -22.00 -5.15 36.19
N GLY A 349 -22.32 -3.86 36.36
CA GLY A 349 -22.25 -2.86 35.29
C GLY A 349 -23.25 -3.10 34.15
N PHE A 350 -23.08 -2.36 33.05
CA PHE A 350 -23.98 -2.43 31.90
C PHE A 350 -23.94 -3.82 31.23
N ILE A 351 -22.76 -4.44 31.17
CA ILE A 351 -22.58 -5.80 30.66
C ILE A 351 -23.35 -6.79 31.53
N GLY A 352 -23.21 -6.71 32.85
CA GLY A 352 -23.89 -7.59 33.80
C GLY A 352 -25.41 -7.40 33.85
N ARG A 353 -25.91 -6.20 33.58
CA ARG A 353 -27.34 -5.92 33.35
C ARG A 353 -27.83 -6.33 31.97
N ALA A 354 -26.95 -6.87 31.13
CA ALA A 354 -27.24 -7.27 29.76
C ALA A 354 -27.78 -6.13 28.88
N GLU A 355 -27.25 -4.92 29.08
CA GLU A 355 -27.52 -3.73 28.26
C GLU A 355 -26.67 -3.73 26.97
N GLY A 356 -25.51 -4.41 27.01
CA GLY A 356 -24.61 -4.55 25.88
C GLY A 356 -23.51 -5.58 26.10
N VAL A 357 -22.57 -5.62 25.15
CA VAL A 357 -21.38 -6.48 25.15
C VAL A 357 -20.13 -5.63 24.97
N ALA A 358 -19.01 -6.09 25.51
CA ALA A 358 -17.70 -5.54 25.19
C ALA A 358 -16.78 -6.64 24.64
N VAL A 359 -15.92 -6.29 23.69
CA VAL A 359 -14.88 -7.20 23.19
C VAL A 359 -13.53 -6.52 23.30
N GLN A 360 -12.56 -7.25 23.84
CA GLN A 360 -11.16 -6.86 23.86
C GLN A 360 -10.35 -7.82 22.99
N SER A 361 -9.57 -7.30 22.06
CA SER A 361 -8.71 -8.07 21.16
C SER A 361 -7.27 -7.57 21.22
N ILE A 362 -6.33 -8.49 21.06
CA ILE A 362 -4.91 -8.20 20.86
C ILE A 362 -4.45 -8.91 19.60
N ALA A 363 -3.70 -8.20 18.76
CA ALA A 363 -3.10 -8.73 17.55
C ALA A 363 -1.60 -8.48 17.57
N THR A 364 -0.83 -9.48 17.14
CA THR A 364 0.60 -9.33 16.91
C THR A 364 0.88 -9.44 15.43
N LEU A 365 1.62 -8.48 14.90
CA LEU A 365 2.13 -8.47 13.52
C LEU A 365 3.65 -8.57 13.52
N LYS A 366 4.20 -9.03 12.40
CA LYS A 366 5.63 -8.91 12.08
C LYS A 366 5.77 -8.42 10.65
N TYR A 367 6.96 -8.02 10.24
CA TYR A 367 7.20 -7.72 8.84
C TYR A 367 7.17 -8.99 7.97
N TYR A 368 6.62 -8.86 6.77
CA TYR A 368 6.68 -9.90 5.75
C TYR A 368 8.13 -10.16 5.35
N ASN A 369 8.59 -11.39 5.57
CA ASN A 369 9.96 -11.77 5.26
C ASN A 369 10.10 -12.20 3.80
N TRP A 370 10.31 -11.24 2.91
CA TRP A 370 10.47 -11.48 1.48
C TRP A 370 11.74 -12.29 1.10
N LYS A 371 12.66 -12.57 2.04
CA LYS A 371 13.81 -13.47 1.82
C LYS A 371 13.50 -14.94 2.16
N GLN A 372 12.41 -15.20 2.86
CA GLN A 372 11.96 -16.55 3.20
C GLN A 372 10.73 -16.84 2.33
N LYS A 373 10.89 -17.74 1.36
CA LYS A 373 9.78 -18.18 0.49
C LYS A 373 8.79 -19.05 1.25
#